data_AF-A0A972U891-F1
#
_entry.id   AF-A0A972U891-F1
#
_cell.length_a   1.000
_cell.length_b   1.000
_cell.length_c   1.000
_cell.angle_alpha   90.00
_cell.angle_beta   90.00
_cell.angle_gamma   90.00
#
_symmetry.space_group_name_H-M   'P 1'
#
loop_
_entity.id
_entity.type
_entity.pdbx_description
1 polymer ?
#
loop_
_entity_poly.entity_id
_entity_poly.type
_entity_poly.pdbx_seq_one_letter_code
_entity_poly.pdbx_strand_id
1 'polypeptide(L)' 'MRTNIILDDNLMDEAARYSQARSKKALVHEALASYVATRRAEQQRESYKDRLSNVRRRVGAARTKESAASLVRRDRARSQ' A
#
# COMPACT_ATOMS: atom_id res chain seq x y z
N MET A 1 -24.77 -16.31 -7.41
CA MET A 1 -24.95 -16.62 -8.85
C MET A 1 -24.18 -17.89 -9.17
N ARG A 2 -24.74 -18.81 -9.97
CA ARG A 2 -24.05 -20.02 -10.43
C ARG A 2 -23.57 -19.75 -11.87
N THR A 3 -22.27 -19.87 -12.10
CA THR A 3 -21.65 -19.61 -13.40
C THR A 3 -20.72 -20.76 -13.72
N ASN A 4 -20.77 -21.25 -14.96
CA ASN A 4 -19.81 -22.23 -15.44
C ASN A 4 -18.63 -21.48 -16.05
N ILE A 5 -17.47 -21.58 -15.42
CA ILE A 5 -16.20 -21.02 -15.88
C ILE A 5 -15.18 -22.16 -15.94
N ILE A 6 -14.32 -22.16 -16.96
CA ILE A 6 -13.21 -23.10 -17.05
C ILE A 6 -12.07 -22.51 -16.21
N LEU A 7 -11.56 -23.31 -15.27
CA LEU A 7 -10.43 -22.95 -14.41
C LEU A 7 -9.30 -23.96 -14.65
N ASP A 8 -8.06 -23.50 -14.54
CA ASP A 8 -6.89 -24.38 -14.56
C ASP A 8 -6.87 -25.22 -13.26
N ASP A 9 -6.96 -26.53 -13.39
CA ASP A 9 -6.97 -27.44 -12.25
C ASP A 9 -5.62 -27.43 -11.50
N ASN A 10 -4.49 -27.22 -12.19
CA ASN A 10 -3.19 -27.14 -11.52
C ASN A 10 -3.12 -25.91 -10.61
N LEU A 11 -3.64 -24.77 -11.09
CA LEU A 11 -3.70 -23.55 -10.29
C LEU A 11 -4.66 -23.69 -9.11
N MET A 12 -5.79 -24.39 -9.30
CA MET A 12 -6.72 -24.69 -8.21
C MET A 12 -6.09 -25.60 -7.16
N ASP A 13 -5.33 -26.61 -7.58
CA ASP A 13 -4.62 -27.53 -6.68
C ASP A 13 -3.51 -26.82 -5.92
N GLU A 14 -2.77 -25.93 -6.60
CA GLU A 14 -1.75 -25.10 -5.95
C GLU A 14 -2.37 -24.14 -4.94
N ALA A 15 -3.42 -23.40 -5.33
CA ALA A 15 -4.12 -22.48 -4.45
C ALA A 15 -4.75 -23.20 -3.23
N ALA A 16 -5.24 -24.43 -3.43
CA ALA A 16 -5.79 -25.24 -2.34
C ALA A 16 -4.75 -25.61 -1.27
N ARG A 17 -3.45 -25.68 -1.61
CA ARG A 17 -2.38 -25.94 -0.62
C ARG A 17 -2.21 -24.79 0.38
N TYR A 18 -2.59 -23.57 -0.02
CA TYR A 18 -2.43 -22.36 0.80
C TYR A 18 -3.73 -21.87 1.44
N SER A 19 -4.87 -22.44 1.04
CA SER A 19 -6.20 -22.04 1.49
C SER A 19 -6.77 -23.01 2.51
N GLN A 20 -7.62 -22.49 3.42
CA GLN A 20 -8.40 -23.30 4.35
C GLN A 20 -9.79 -23.67 3.78
N ALA A 21 -10.06 -23.32 2.53
CA ALA A 21 -11.36 -23.51 1.90
C ALA A 21 -11.67 -24.99 1.64
N ARG A 22 -12.88 -25.40 2.03
CA ARG A 22 -13.36 -26.79 1.85
C ARG A 22 -14.07 -27.05 0.51
N SER A 23 -14.11 -26.06 -0.38
CA SER A 23 -14.77 -26.21 -1.70
C SER A 23 -14.13 -25.30 -2.75
N LYS A 24 -14.18 -25.70 -4.03
CA LYS A 24 -13.71 -24.88 -5.16
C LYS A 24 -14.35 -23.48 -5.15
N LYS A 25 -15.64 -23.37 -4.81
CA LYS A 25 -16.34 -22.09 -4.69
C LYS A 25 -15.75 -21.20 -3.58
N ALA A 26 -15.51 -21.78 -2.40
CA ALA A 26 -14.93 -21.04 -1.28
C ALA A 26 -13.49 -20.61 -1.58
N LEU A 27 -12.71 -21.46 -2.25
CA LEU A 27 -11.35 -21.14 -2.69
C LEU A 27 -11.33 -19.96 -3.66
N VAL A 28 -12.20 -19.98 -4.67
CA VAL A 28 -12.33 -18.87 -5.63
C VAL A 28 -12.77 -17.59 -4.92
N HIS A 29 -13.68 -17.66 -3.96
CA HIS A 29 -14.09 -16.50 -3.18
C HIS A 29 -12.93 -15.91 -2.37
N GLU A 30 -12.18 -16.75 -1.67
CA GLU A 30 -10.99 -16.35 -0.89
C GLU A 30 -9.91 -15.70 -1.78
N ALA A 31 -9.64 -16.31 -2.94
CA ALA A 31 -8.69 -15.79 -3.91
C ALA A 31 -9.10 -14.40 -4.42
N LEU A 32 -10.38 -14.23 -4.79
CA LEU A 32 -10.91 -12.95 -5.26
C LEU A 32 -10.88 -11.87 -4.17
N ALA A 33 -11.26 -12.22 -2.93
CA ALA A 33 -11.19 -11.31 -1.80
C ALA A 33 -9.76 -10.83 -1.54
N SER A 34 -8.80 -11.76 -1.57
CA SER A 34 -7.37 -11.47 -1.40
C SER A 34 -6.82 -10.60 -2.52
N TYR A 35 -7.23 -10.86 -3.77
CA TYR A 35 -6.87 -10.04 -4.92
C TYR A 35 -7.37 -8.60 -4.76
N VAL A 36 -8.64 -8.41 -4.42
CA VAL A 36 -9.22 -7.08 -4.22
C VAL A 36 -8.51 -6.33 -3.09
N ALA A 37 -8.26 -6.99 -1.96
CA ALA A 37 -7.54 -6.40 -0.84
C ALA A 37 -6.12 -5.96 -1.23
N THR A 38 -5.39 -6.82 -1.94
CA THR A 38 -4.03 -6.53 -2.42
C THR A 38 -4.02 -5.34 -3.38
N ARG A 39 -4.92 -5.33 -4.38
CA ARG A 39 -5.03 -4.23 -5.34
C ARG A 39 -5.40 -2.90 -4.68
N ARG A 40 -6.31 -2.92 -3.70
CA ARG A 40 -6.68 -1.72 -2.94
C ARG A 40 -5.47 -1.18 -2.16
N ALA A 41 -4.69 -2.05 -1.52
CA ALA A 41 -3.50 -1.66 -0.79
C ALA A 41 -2.39 -1.11 -1.73
N GLU A 42 -2.25 -1.66 -2.93
CA GLU A 42 -1.33 -1.15 -3.95
C GLU A 42 -1.73 0.27 -4.41
N GLN A 43 -3.00 0.48 -4.76
CA GLN A 43 -3.51 1.79 -5.17
C GLN A 43 -3.31 2.85 -4.08
N GLN A 44 -3.55 2.49 -2.81
CA GLN A 44 -3.32 3.40 -1.70
C GLN A 44 -1.84 3.76 -1.52
N ARG A 45 -0.94 2.78 -1.68
CA ARG A 45 0.51 3.00 -1.62
C ARG A 45 0.98 3.94 -2.73
N GLU A 46 0.46 3.78 -3.94
CA GLU A 46 0.82 4.64 -5.06
C GLU A 46 0.33 6.08 -4.83
N SER A 47 -0.93 6.25 -4.41
CA SER A 47 -1.46 7.55 -4.00
C SER A 47 -0.65 8.21 -2.87
N TYR A 48 -0.12 7.42 -1.94
CA TYR A 48 0.73 7.94 -0.88
C TYR A 48 2.08 8.44 -1.41
N LYS A 49 2.73 7.69 -2.31
CA LYS A 49 3.97 8.13 -2.96
C LYS A 49 3.78 9.44 -3.72
N ASP A 50 2.67 9.56 -4.45
CA ASP A 50 2.32 10.78 -5.20
C ASP A 50 2.07 11.98 -4.27
N ARG A 51 1.42 11.76 -3.14
CA ARG A 51 1.24 12.81 -2.13
C ARG A 51 2.58 13.22 -1.52
N LEU A 52 3.44 12.25 -1.20
CA LEU A 52 4.76 12.51 -0.64
C LEU A 52 5.67 13.26 -1.62
N SER A 53 5.67 12.89 -2.91
CA SER A 53 6.45 13.57 -3.94
C SER A 53 6.00 15.02 -4.10
N ASN A 54 4.69 15.28 -4.07
CA ASN A 54 4.13 16.63 -4.11
C ASN A 54 4.51 17.46 -2.88
N VAL A 55 4.45 16.88 -1.67
CA VAL A 55 4.89 17.57 -0.45
C VAL A 55 6.38 17.90 -0.53
N ARG A 56 7.22 16.93 -0.92
CA ARG A 56 8.67 17.15 -1.09
C ARG A 56 8.97 18.25 -2.09
N ARG A 57 8.28 18.27 -3.23
CA ARG A 57 8.41 19.33 -4.24
C ARG A 57 8.02 20.71 -3.68
N ARG A 58 6.89 20.79 -2.97
CA ARG A 58 6.42 22.06 -2.35
C ARG A 58 7.39 22.57 -1.29
N VAL A 59 7.88 21.70 -0.42
CA VAL A 59 8.84 22.06 0.63
C VAL A 59 10.19 22.44 0.02
N GLY A 60 10.68 21.71 -0.99
CA GLY A 60 11.94 22.05 -1.68
C GLY A 60 11.88 23.37 -2.44
N ALA A 61 10.72 23.75 -2.98
CA ALA A 61 10.51 25.05 -3.61
C ALA A 61 10.37 26.21 -2.60
N ALA A 62 10.04 25.91 -1.34
CA ALA A 62 9.93 26.92 -0.30
C ALA A 62 11.32 27.39 0.12
N ARG A 63 11.67 28.64 -0.19
CA ARG A 63 12.87 29.28 0.36
C ARG A 63 12.63 29.66 1.81
N THR A 64 13.26 28.93 2.74
CA THR A 64 13.30 29.36 4.13
C THR A 64 14.37 30.43 4.30
N LYS A 65 14.03 31.53 5.00
CA LYS A 65 14.98 32.62 5.30
C LYS A 65 16.13 32.16 6.20
N GLU A 66 15.95 31.05 6.90
CA GLU A 66 16.94 30.46 7.79
C GLU A 66 17.01 28.95 7.64
N SER A 67 18.20 28.41 7.90
CA SER A 67 18.42 26.96 7.93
C SER A 67 17.80 26.35 9.20
N ALA A 68 17.33 25.11 9.11
CA ALA A 68 16.87 24.38 10.29
C ALA A 68 17.96 24.30 11.38
N ALA A 69 19.23 24.18 10.98
CA ALA A 69 20.36 24.12 11.88
C ALA A 69 20.62 25.43 12.66
N SER A 70 20.27 26.59 12.09
CA SER A 70 20.40 27.88 12.79
C SER A 70 19.26 28.10 13.78
N LEU A 71 18.05 27.65 13.44
CA LEU A 71 16.91 27.65 14.36
C LEU A 71 17.18 26.78 15.60
N VAL A 72 17.62 25.52 15.40
CA VAL A 72 17.92 24.59 16.52
C VAL A 72 19.06 25.11 17.40
N ARG A 73 20.09 25.73 16.82
CA ARG A 73 21.19 26.34 17.58
C ARG A 73 20.70 27.48 18.47
N ARG A 74 19.82 28.34 17.95
CA ARG A 74 19.26 29.46 18.71
C ARG A 74 18.38 28.99 19.86
N ASP A 75 17.59 27.95 19.64
CA ASP A 75 16.71 27.41 20.67
C ASP A 75 17.51 26.82 21.84
N ARG A 76 18.55 26.03 21.53
CA ARG A 76 19.49 25.52 22.53
C ARG A 76 20.18 26.62 23.33
N ALA A 77 20.50 27.74 22.70
CA ALA A 77 21.12 28.88 23.37
C ALA A 77 20.15 29.68 24.26
N ARG A 78 18.82 29.48 24.13
CA ARG A 78 17.81 30.08 25.02
C ARG A 78 17.44 29.20 26.21
N SER A 79 17.75 27.91 26.15
CA SER A 79 17.46 26.93 27.21
C SER A 79 18.61 26.73 28.21
N GLN A 80 19.72 27.45 28.04
CA GLN A 80 20.81 27.59 29.02
C GLN A 80 20.71 28.95 29.70
#